data_AF-U2YLA9-F1
#
_entry.id   AF-U2YLA9-F1
#
_cell.length_a   1.000
_cell.length_b   1.000
_cell.length_c   1.000
_cell.angle_alpha   90.00
_cell.angle_beta   90.00
_cell.angle_gamma   90.00
#
_symmetry.space_group_name_H-M   'P 1'
#
loop_
_entity.id
_entity.type
_entity.pdbx_description
1 polymer ?
#
loop_
_entity_poly.entity_id
_entity_poly.type
_entity_poly.pdbx_seq_one_letter_code
_entity_poly.pdbx_strand_id
1 'polypeptide(L)'
;MAEITDPALELAELCDRLNVEVRMQGDAFLAEAFEVDPWSSEFFQIVSSIGQRIVALSSILDNLNGNPVVIRGAQDHLFQINQAFHLNSFTRPWIGTGQKFVGPEHSSPIRMLSMAMPAEYRYPKLTGEEALELIQLVDQLLEWLKEHQLNERDFIRESLIEGLENFLFRLNKLHWFGWGYSIESLRDVILAYVTLERGLDEAANPDASALLRKTASTLQKIFAYAGVVKEAFETSDWLIGAARIVLKTGTGPAVGYVAGFLTSID
;
A
#
# COMPACT_ATOMS: atom_id res chain seq x y z
N MET A 1 17.61 -3.02 -17.84
CA MET A 1 17.58 -2.89 -16.38
C MET A 1 16.24 -2.29 -16.03
N ALA A 2 15.52 -2.84 -15.05
CA ALA A 2 14.29 -2.22 -14.56
C ALA A 2 14.65 -0.85 -13.94
N GLU A 3 13.83 0.16 -14.22
CA GLU A 3 13.94 1.46 -13.56
C GLU A 3 13.63 1.27 -12.06
N ILE A 4 14.42 1.88 -11.18
CA ILE A 4 14.20 1.79 -9.73
C ILE A 4 13.49 3.04 -9.27
N THR A 5 12.52 2.88 -8.39
CA THR A 5 11.80 3.97 -7.73
C THR A 5 11.82 3.79 -6.21
N ASP A 6 11.32 4.81 -5.52
CA ASP A 6 11.18 4.86 -4.06
C ASP A 6 10.08 5.87 -3.67
N PRO A 7 9.64 5.89 -2.40
CA PRO A 7 8.58 6.79 -1.94
C PRO A 7 8.79 8.28 -2.23
N ALA A 8 10.04 8.75 -2.21
CA ALA A 8 10.35 10.16 -2.42
C ALA A 8 10.27 10.51 -3.90
N LEU A 9 10.77 9.61 -4.76
CA LEU A 9 10.67 9.76 -6.21
C LEU A 9 9.21 9.77 -6.67
N GLU A 10 8.39 8.84 -6.17
CA GLU A 10 6.95 8.78 -6.48
C GLU A 10 6.21 10.05 -6.08
N LEU A 11 6.44 10.56 -4.87
CA LEU A 11 5.81 11.79 -4.42
C LEU A 11 6.24 12.99 -5.29
N ALA A 12 7.52 13.06 -5.67
CA ALA A 12 8.01 14.11 -6.54
C ALA A 12 7.41 14.01 -7.96
N GLU A 13 7.29 12.80 -8.52
CA GLU A 13 6.61 12.58 -9.80
C GLU A 13 5.13 12.95 -9.77
N LEU A 14 4.43 12.66 -8.65
CA LEU A 14 3.07 13.14 -8.44
C LEU A 14 3.02 14.67 -8.44
N CYS A 15 3.91 15.32 -7.70
CA CYS A 15 3.97 16.78 -7.63
C CYS A 15 4.18 17.39 -9.02
N ASP A 16 5.09 16.82 -9.82
CA ASP A 16 5.36 17.29 -11.18
C ASP A 16 4.14 17.12 -12.10
N ARG A 17 3.37 16.03 -11.98
CA ARG A 17 2.09 15.86 -12.69
C ARG A 17 1.05 16.91 -12.31
N LEU A 18 1.01 17.30 -11.04
CA LEU A 18 0.04 18.26 -10.51
C LEU A 18 0.47 19.72 -10.68
N ASN A 19 1.74 19.97 -11.01
CA ASN A 19 2.30 21.30 -11.23
C ASN A 19 1.89 21.89 -12.60
N VAL A 20 0.58 22.06 -12.78
CA VAL A 20 -0.04 22.64 -13.98
C VAL A 20 -0.69 23.98 -13.62
N GLU A 21 -0.44 25.01 -14.41
CA GLU A 21 -1.08 26.32 -14.24
C GLU A 21 -2.51 26.31 -14.79
N VAL A 22 -3.49 26.01 -13.94
CA VAL A 22 -4.91 26.08 -14.30
C VAL A 22 -5.69 27.01 -13.36
N ARG A 23 -6.65 27.74 -13.93
CA ARG A 23 -7.54 28.66 -13.19
C ARG A 23 -8.75 27.96 -12.58
N MET A 24 -8.85 26.65 -12.72
CA MET A 24 -9.89 25.82 -12.12
C MET A 24 -9.80 25.86 -10.60
N GLN A 25 -10.93 25.71 -9.90
CA GLN A 25 -10.91 25.49 -8.45
C GLN A 25 -10.13 24.21 -8.14
N GLY A 26 -9.37 24.20 -7.04
CA GLY A 26 -8.45 23.11 -6.74
C GLY A 26 -9.12 21.75 -6.53
N ASP A 27 -10.33 21.70 -5.96
CA ASP A 27 -11.12 20.47 -5.87
C ASP A 27 -11.49 19.92 -7.24
N ALA A 28 -12.00 20.76 -8.13
CA ALA A 28 -12.35 20.38 -9.49
C ALA A 28 -11.12 19.95 -10.30
N PHE A 29 -9.98 20.64 -10.14
CA PHE A 29 -8.74 20.27 -10.81
C PHE A 29 -8.22 18.92 -10.34
N LEU A 30 -8.15 18.69 -9.02
CA LEU A 30 -7.68 17.42 -8.48
C LEU A 30 -8.64 16.28 -8.87
N ALA A 31 -9.94 16.52 -8.81
CA ALA A 31 -10.96 15.56 -9.26
C ALA A 31 -10.76 15.18 -10.73
N GLU A 32 -10.55 16.15 -11.62
CA GLU A 32 -10.24 15.90 -13.04
C GLU A 32 -8.91 15.16 -13.22
N ALA A 33 -7.85 15.58 -12.52
CA ALA A 33 -6.51 14.99 -12.62
C ALA A 33 -6.44 13.52 -12.17
N PHE A 34 -7.36 13.09 -11.32
CA PHE A 34 -7.49 11.70 -10.85
C PHE A 34 -8.71 10.98 -11.41
N GLU A 35 -9.47 11.60 -12.31
CA GLU A 35 -10.68 11.02 -12.92
C GLU A 35 -11.68 10.52 -11.88
N VAL A 36 -12.01 11.37 -10.90
CA VAL A 36 -13.00 11.10 -9.84
C VAL A 36 -13.94 12.31 -9.72
N ASP A 37 -15.09 12.13 -9.07
CA ASP A 37 -15.98 13.25 -8.79
C ASP A 37 -15.45 14.11 -7.62
N PRO A 38 -15.57 15.45 -7.67
CA PRO A 38 -15.22 16.32 -6.56
C PRO A 38 -15.98 15.93 -5.28
N TRP A 39 -15.28 15.90 -4.14
CA TRP A 39 -15.86 15.57 -2.83
C TRP A 39 -16.47 14.16 -2.71
N SER A 40 -16.22 13.27 -3.67
CA SER A 40 -16.59 11.86 -3.58
C SER A 40 -15.75 11.11 -2.53
N SER A 41 -16.18 9.90 -2.18
CA SER A 41 -15.38 9.01 -1.31
C SER A 41 -13.98 8.76 -1.90
N GLU A 42 -13.90 8.54 -3.22
CA GLU A 42 -12.65 8.34 -3.94
C GLU A 42 -11.74 9.58 -3.88
N PHE A 43 -12.31 10.78 -4.03
CA PHE A 43 -11.56 12.03 -3.90
C PHE A 43 -10.88 12.14 -2.53
N PHE A 44 -11.60 11.86 -1.44
CA PHE A 44 -11.03 11.87 -0.11
C PHE A 44 -10.02 10.75 0.12
N GLN A 45 -10.23 9.57 -0.48
CA GLN A 45 -9.31 8.46 -0.43
C GLN A 45 -7.97 8.79 -1.11
N ILE A 46 -7.99 9.51 -2.23
CA ILE A 46 -6.81 10.06 -2.90
C ILE A 46 -6.06 11.01 -1.98
N VAL A 47 -6.75 12.04 -1.45
CA VAL A 47 -6.15 13.06 -0.58
C VAL A 47 -5.53 12.41 0.67
N SER A 48 -6.24 11.47 1.29
CA SER A 48 -5.77 10.72 2.44
C SER A 48 -4.54 9.87 2.11
N SER A 49 -4.54 9.17 0.97
CA SER A 49 -3.41 8.34 0.55
C SER A 49 -2.14 9.18 0.31
N ILE A 50 -2.27 10.37 -0.27
CA ILE A 50 -1.16 11.31 -0.44
C ILE A 50 -0.66 11.80 0.92
N GLY A 51 -1.56 12.18 1.83
CA GLY A 51 -1.20 12.58 3.19
C GLY A 51 -0.45 11.48 3.96
N GLN A 52 -0.93 10.24 3.89
CA GLN A 52 -0.27 9.08 4.48
C GLN A 52 1.15 8.87 3.92
N ARG A 53 1.34 9.05 2.61
CA ARG A 53 2.66 8.97 1.98
C ARG A 53 3.62 10.03 2.52
N ILE A 54 3.15 11.27 2.69
CA ILE A 54 3.95 12.37 3.24
C ILE A 54 4.37 12.06 4.69
N VAL A 55 3.46 11.53 5.51
CA VAL A 55 3.75 11.14 6.89
C VAL A 55 4.76 9.97 6.94
N ALA A 56 4.61 8.98 6.06
CA ALA A 56 5.55 7.87 5.96
C ALA A 56 6.95 8.34 5.60
N LEU A 57 7.08 9.21 4.59
CA LEU A 57 8.35 9.82 4.21
C LEU A 57 8.98 10.62 5.35
N SER A 58 8.17 11.39 6.08
CA SER A 58 8.64 12.12 7.26
C SER A 58 9.21 11.18 8.32
N SER A 59 8.53 10.05 8.56
CA SER A 59 8.97 9.02 9.50
C SER A 59 10.26 8.33 9.03
N ILE A 60 10.42 8.09 7.72
CA ILE A 60 11.67 7.56 7.16
C ILE A 60 12.81 8.56 7.42
N LEU A 61 12.58 9.84 7.14
CA LEU A 61 13.57 10.90 7.35
C LEU A 61 14.04 11.03 8.79
N ASP A 62 13.13 10.91 9.77
CA ASP A 62 13.47 10.92 11.20
C ASP A 62 14.41 9.79 11.61
N ASN A 63 14.36 8.66 10.88
CA ASN A 63 15.18 7.48 11.13
C ASN A 63 16.48 7.47 10.30
N LEU A 64 16.70 8.46 9.42
CA LEU A 64 17.94 8.55 8.66
C LEU A 64 19.08 9.11 9.52
N ASN A 65 20.22 8.43 9.47
CA ASN A 65 21.49 8.95 10.00
C ASN A 65 22.04 10.02 9.04
N GLY A 66 21.47 11.22 9.08
CA GLY A 66 21.81 12.35 8.21
C GLY A 66 22.10 13.65 8.96
N ASN A 67 22.45 14.70 8.22
CA ASN A 67 22.61 16.04 8.79
C ASN A 67 21.24 16.58 9.25
N PRO A 68 21.06 16.94 10.54
CA PRO A 68 19.77 17.41 11.06
C PRO A 68 19.21 18.64 10.34
N VAL A 69 20.07 19.51 9.79
CA VAL A 69 19.64 20.70 9.03
C VAL A 69 19.01 20.28 7.70
N VAL A 70 19.58 19.28 7.03
CA VAL A 70 19.06 18.76 5.76
C VAL A 70 17.75 18.02 6.00
N ILE A 71 17.68 17.19 7.04
CA ILE A 71 16.47 16.46 7.42
C ILE A 71 15.33 17.44 7.72
N ARG A 72 15.60 18.48 8.52
CA ARG A 72 14.59 19.51 8.82
C ARG A 72 14.12 20.25 7.57
N GLY A 73 15.04 20.65 6.68
CA GLY A 73 14.67 21.29 5.43
C GLY A 73 13.78 20.39 4.55
N ALA A 74 14.09 19.10 4.48
CA ALA A 74 13.25 18.12 3.79
C ALA A 74 11.85 17.98 4.42
N GLN A 75 11.76 17.96 5.75
CA GLN A 75 10.48 17.95 6.48
C GLN A 75 9.66 19.22 6.20
N ASP A 76 10.30 20.38 6.14
CA ASP A 76 9.63 21.63 5.79
C ASP A 76 9.04 21.55 4.37
N HIS A 77 9.77 20.99 3.41
CA HIS A 77 9.27 20.78 2.04
C HIS A 77 8.10 19.78 1.98
N LEU A 78 8.17 18.67 2.72
CA LEU A 78 7.06 17.72 2.85
C LEU A 78 5.82 18.39 3.45
N PHE A 79 6.01 19.24 4.46
CA PHE A 79 4.94 20.02 5.05
C PHE A 79 4.32 20.99 4.05
N GLN A 80 5.13 21.69 3.23
CA GLN A 80 4.62 22.58 2.19
C GLN A 80 3.82 21.81 1.14
N ILE A 81 4.30 20.66 0.66
CA ILE A 81 3.56 19.80 -0.29
C ILE A 81 2.21 19.40 0.30
N ASN A 82 2.15 19.06 1.59
CA ASN A 82 0.91 18.70 2.25
C ASN A 82 -0.13 19.84 2.23
N GLN A 83 0.29 21.11 2.24
CA GLN A 83 -0.62 22.27 2.13
C GLN A 83 -1.37 22.32 0.79
N ALA A 84 -0.85 21.68 -0.27
CA ALA A 84 -1.55 21.58 -1.54
C ALA A 84 -2.87 20.79 -1.42
N PHE A 85 -2.97 19.93 -0.42
CA PHE A 85 -4.08 19.00 -0.20
C PHE A 85 -4.95 19.37 1.00
N HIS A 86 -5.00 20.66 1.34
CA HIS A 86 -5.84 21.22 2.40
C HIS A 86 -7.03 22.00 1.82
N LEU A 87 -8.06 22.21 2.64
CA LEU A 87 -9.31 22.90 2.26
C LEU A 87 -9.10 24.28 1.60
N ASN A 88 -8.07 25.01 2.01
CA ASN A 88 -7.72 26.31 1.43
C ASN A 88 -7.29 26.21 -0.05
N SER A 89 -6.63 25.12 -0.44
CA SER A 89 -6.19 24.87 -1.82
C SER A 89 -7.34 24.36 -2.68
N PHE A 90 -8.29 23.64 -2.09
CA PHE A 90 -9.48 23.11 -2.78
C PHE A 90 -10.45 24.21 -3.20
N THR A 91 -10.66 25.21 -2.34
CA THR A 91 -11.68 26.26 -2.55
C THR A 91 -11.20 27.43 -3.41
N ARG A 92 -9.92 27.46 -3.78
CA ARG A 92 -9.28 28.54 -4.54
C ARG A 92 -8.82 28.06 -5.92
N PRO A 93 -8.56 28.98 -6.87
CA PRO A 93 -7.94 28.60 -8.13
C PRO A 93 -6.62 27.88 -7.88
N TRP A 94 -6.40 26.74 -8.54
CA TRP A 94 -5.21 25.90 -8.35
C TRP A 94 -3.90 26.68 -8.59
N ILE A 95 -3.87 27.49 -9.65
CA ILE A 95 -2.77 28.41 -9.94
C ILE A 95 -2.52 29.36 -8.77
N GLY A 96 -1.28 29.41 -8.28
CA GLY A 96 -0.87 30.27 -7.17
C GLY A 96 -1.37 29.83 -5.78
N THR A 97 -2.13 28.74 -5.68
CA THR A 97 -2.44 28.07 -4.40
C THR A 97 -1.84 26.68 -4.36
N GLY A 98 -2.59 25.63 -4.70
CA GLY A 98 -2.10 24.26 -4.70
C GLY A 98 -0.90 24.03 -5.60
N GLN A 99 -0.89 24.64 -6.80
CA GLN A 99 0.23 24.56 -7.74
C GLN A 99 1.55 25.04 -7.14
N LYS A 100 1.52 26.10 -6.33
CA LYS A 100 2.72 26.64 -5.66
C LYS A 100 3.35 25.61 -4.73
N PHE A 101 2.51 24.84 -4.02
CA PHE A 101 2.95 23.88 -3.01
C PHE A 101 3.51 22.58 -3.60
N VAL A 102 3.09 22.20 -4.81
CA VAL A 102 3.63 21.04 -5.54
C VAL A 102 4.72 21.42 -6.56
N GLY A 103 5.09 22.69 -6.63
CA GLY A 103 6.06 23.18 -7.60
C GLY A 103 7.49 22.69 -7.36
N PRO A 104 8.42 22.95 -8.30
CA PRO A 104 9.80 22.48 -8.25
C PRO A 104 10.57 22.94 -7.01
N GLU A 105 10.19 24.07 -6.41
CA GLU A 105 10.73 24.59 -5.16
C GLU A 105 10.59 23.59 -4.00
N HIS A 106 9.56 22.75 -4.02
CA HIS A 106 9.31 21.76 -2.98
C HIS A 106 9.45 20.32 -3.51
N SER A 107 9.07 20.03 -4.76
CA SER A 107 9.21 18.68 -5.33
C SER A 107 10.67 18.29 -5.60
N SER A 108 11.54 19.22 -6.02
CA SER A 108 12.93 18.90 -6.35
C SER A 108 13.77 18.48 -5.14
N PRO A 109 13.71 19.18 -3.98
CA PRO A 109 14.37 18.71 -2.76
C PRO A 109 13.93 17.31 -2.34
N ILE A 110 12.63 17.00 -2.46
CA ILE A 110 12.12 15.65 -2.15
C ILE A 110 12.65 14.62 -3.14
N ARG A 111 12.67 14.93 -4.44
CA ARG A 111 13.27 14.06 -5.46
C ARG A 111 14.71 13.72 -5.14
N MET A 112 15.49 14.69 -4.66
CA MET A 112 16.91 14.46 -4.29
C MET A 112 17.07 13.49 -3.10
N LEU A 113 16.06 13.33 -2.25
CA LEU A 113 16.10 12.36 -1.15
C LEU A 113 16.17 10.92 -1.64
N SER A 114 15.69 10.64 -2.87
CA SER A 114 15.82 9.32 -3.51
C SER A 114 17.25 8.79 -3.44
N MET A 115 18.25 9.65 -3.64
CA MET A 115 19.68 9.28 -3.56
C MET A 115 20.12 8.83 -2.16
N ALA A 116 19.48 9.36 -1.12
CA ALA A 116 19.73 9.04 0.28
C ALA A 116 18.79 7.96 0.83
N MET A 117 17.79 7.51 0.06
CA MET A 117 16.87 6.47 0.51
C MET A 117 17.59 5.14 0.76
N PRO A 118 17.38 4.51 1.92
CA PRO A 118 17.87 3.17 2.20
C PRO A 118 17.40 2.16 1.16
N ALA A 119 18.19 1.12 0.93
CA ALA A 119 17.93 0.15 -0.15
C ALA A 119 16.63 -0.62 0.07
N GLU A 120 16.21 -0.81 1.31
CA GLU A 120 14.94 -1.44 1.66
C GLU A 120 13.73 -0.68 1.11
N TYR A 121 13.77 0.65 1.04
CA TYR A 121 12.67 1.45 0.50
C TYR A 121 12.70 1.59 -1.03
N ARG A 122 13.67 0.98 -1.72
CA ARG A 122 13.83 1.04 -3.17
C ARG A 122 13.31 -0.23 -3.83
N TYR A 123 12.59 -0.08 -4.93
CA TYR A 123 11.98 -1.20 -5.65
C TYR A 123 11.88 -0.92 -7.15
N PRO A 124 11.77 -1.96 -8.00
CA PRO A 124 11.52 -1.77 -9.42
C PRO A 124 10.21 -1.02 -9.66
N LYS A 125 10.27 -0.03 -10.54
CA LYS A 125 9.10 0.66 -11.10
C LYS A 125 8.44 -0.29 -12.10
N LEU A 126 7.13 -0.49 -11.95
CA LEU A 126 6.38 -1.27 -12.91
C LEU A 126 6.26 -0.53 -14.24
N THR A 127 6.44 -1.26 -15.33
CA THR A 127 6.01 -0.83 -16.65
C THR A 127 4.48 -0.81 -16.73
N GLY A 128 3.94 -0.10 -17.74
CA GLY A 128 2.49 -0.08 -17.97
C GLY A 128 1.90 -1.47 -18.19
N GLU A 129 2.63 -2.37 -18.85
CA GLU A 129 2.22 -3.76 -19.06
C GLU A 129 2.20 -4.54 -17.74
N GLU A 130 3.26 -4.46 -16.94
CA GLU A 130 3.33 -5.11 -15.62
C GLU A 130 2.26 -4.60 -14.65
N ALA A 131 1.98 -3.30 -14.67
CA ALA A 131 0.91 -2.70 -13.87
C ALA A 131 -0.47 -3.26 -14.27
N LEU A 132 -0.73 -3.39 -15.58
CA LEU A 132 -1.98 -3.99 -16.09
C LEU A 132 -2.11 -5.46 -15.71
N GLU A 133 -1.05 -6.24 -15.85
CA GLU A 133 -1.04 -7.65 -15.42
C GLU A 133 -1.32 -7.78 -13.92
N LEU A 134 -0.74 -6.90 -13.11
CA LEU A 134 -0.96 -6.86 -11.68
C LEU A 134 -2.40 -6.49 -11.32
N ILE A 135 -2.98 -5.48 -11.97
CA ILE A 135 -4.40 -5.11 -11.82
C ILE A 135 -5.28 -6.34 -12.11
N GLN A 136 -5.06 -7.01 -13.24
CA GLN A 136 -5.83 -8.20 -13.62
C GLN A 136 -5.71 -9.35 -12.61
N LEU A 137 -4.52 -9.57 -12.05
CA LEU A 137 -4.31 -10.60 -11.02
C LEU A 137 -5.09 -10.30 -9.73
N VAL A 138 -5.15 -9.03 -9.34
CA VAL A 138 -5.90 -8.61 -8.15
C VAL A 138 -7.40 -8.64 -8.41
N ASP A 139 -7.87 -8.18 -9.57
CA ASP A 139 -9.27 -8.26 -9.97
C ASP A 139 -9.77 -9.71 -9.96
N GLN A 140 -8.99 -10.64 -10.53
CA GLN A 140 -9.32 -12.07 -10.50
C GLN A 140 -9.40 -12.64 -9.08
N LEU A 141 -8.54 -12.18 -8.17
CA LEU A 141 -8.59 -12.60 -6.76
C LEU A 141 -9.83 -12.01 -6.07
N LEU A 142 -10.14 -10.74 -6.31
CA LEU A 142 -11.32 -10.07 -5.78
C LEU A 142 -12.62 -10.72 -6.24
N GLU A 143 -12.76 -10.97 -7.53
CA GLU A 143 -13.92 -11.67 -8.09
C GLU A 143 -14.08 -13.05 -7.45
N TRP A 144 -12.98 -13.81 -7.36
CA TRP A 144 -12.99 -15.13 -6.73
C TRP A 144 -13.40 -15.06 -5.25
N LEU A 145 -12.85 -14.11 -4.48
CA LEU A 145 -13.20 -13.90 -3.05
C LEU A 145 -14.67 -13.47 -2.89
N LYS A 146 -15.21 -12.68 -3.80
CA LYS A 146 -16.62 -12.26 -3.79
C LYS A 146 -17.56 -13.43 -4.08
N GLU A 147 -17.19 -14.32 -5.00
CA GLU A 147 -17.95 -15.52 -5.38
C GLU A 147 -17.93 -16.62 -4.32
N HIS A 148 -16.81 -16.82 -3.62
CA HIS A 148 -16.60 -17.95 -2.71
C HIS A 148 -16.78 -17.50 -1.26
N GLN A 149 -18.01 -17.53 -0.75
CA GLN A 149 -18.32 -17.25 0.64
C GLN A 149 -18.15 -18.51 1.50
N LEU A 150 -17.18 -18.51 2.42
CA LEU A 150 -16.88 -19.67 3.27
C LEU A 150 -17.85 -19.83 4.44
N ASN A 151 -18.37 -18.73 4.99
CA ASN A 151 -19.34 -18.72 6.10
C ASN A 151 -20.19 -17.42 6.08
N GLU A 152 -21.33 -17.41 6.77
CA GLU A 152 -22.23 -16.23 6.87
C GLU A 152 -21.57 -14.98 7.51
N ARG A 153 -20.41 -15.12 8.17
CA ARG A 153 -19.68 -14.02 8.83
C ARG A 153 -18.18 -14.12 8.65
N ASP A 154 -17.73 -14.12 7.40
CA ASP A 154 -16.30 -14.13 7.10
C ASP A 154 -15.70 -12.70 7.10
N PHE A 155 -15.50 -12.15 8.29
CA PHE A 155 -14.89 -10.83 8.50
C PHE A 155 -13.52 -10.69 7.82
N ILE A 156 -12.78 -11.80 7.70
CA ILE A 156 -11.42 -11.78 7.17
C ILE A 156 -11.45 -11.69 5.64
N ARG A 157 -12.36 -12.42 5.00
CA ARG A 157 -12.64 -12.25 3.57
C ARG A 157 -13.05 -10.82 3.25
N GLU A 158 -13.92 -10.21 4.06
CA GLU A 158 -14.30 -8.81 3.87
C GLU A 158 -13.08 -7.87 4.03
N SER A 159 -12.22 -8.12 5.03
CA SER A 159 -10.98 -7.35 5.22
C SER A 159 -10.01 -7.52 4.04
N LEU A 160 -9.93 -8.72 3.45
CA LEU A 160 -9.13 -8.99 2.26
C LEU A 160 -9.70 -8.27 1.04
N ILE A 161 -11.01 -8.31 0.85
CA ILE A 161 -11.70 -7.60 -0.23
C ILE A 161 -11.42 -6.09 -0.11
N GLU A 162 -11.65 -5.52 1.07
CA GLU A 162 -11.40 -4.09 1.32
C GLU A 162 -9.93 -3.72 1.10
N GLY A 163 -8.99 -4.55 1.57
CA GLY A 163 -7.56 -4.34 1.36
C GLY A 163 -7.16 -4.38 -0.12
N LEU A 164 -7.68 -5.34 -0.88
CA LEU A 164 -7.41 -5.48 -2.32
C LEU A 164 -8.10 -4.37 -3.14
N GLU A 165 -9.30 -3.95 -2.78
CA GLU A 165 -10.00 -2.81 -3.41
C GLU A 165 -9.23 -1.51 -3.17
N ASN A 166 -8.75 -1.27 -1.94
CA ASN A 166 -7.87 -0.15 -1.62
C ASN A 166 -6.55 -0.20 -2.39
N PHE A 167 -5.97 -1.39 -2.55
CA PHE A 167 -4.75 -1.57 -3.34
C PHE A 167 -4.97 -1.23 -4.81
N LEU A 168 -6.03 -1.78 -5.42
CA LEU A 168 -6.41 -1.48 -6.81
C LEU A 168 -6.71 0.00 -7.01
N PHE A 169 -7.44 0.61 -6.09
CA PHE A 169 -7.75 2.03 -6.16
C PHE A 169 -6.48 2.87 -6.26
N ARG A 170 -5.51 2.61 -5.36
CA ARG A 170 -4.21 3.32 -5.38
C ARG A 170 -3.43 3.04 -6.65
N LEU A 171 -3.44 1.80 -7.11
CA LEU A 171 -2.74 1.38 -8.33
C LEU A 171 -3.27 2.13 -9.55
N ASN A 172 -4.59 2.20 -9.69
CA ASN A 172 -5.29 2.82 -10.81
C ASN A 172 -5.22 4.35 -10.77
N LYS A 173 -5.44 4.97 -9.61
CA LYS A 173 -5.60 6.44 -9.51
C LYS A 173 -4.29 7.17 -9.29
N LEU A 174 -3.40 6.60 -8.49
CA LEU A 174 -2.20 7.29 -8.05
C LEU A 174 -0.93 6.88 -8.81
N HIS A 175 -1.02 5.84 -9.65
CA HIS A 175 0.08 5.34 -10.49
C HIS A 175 1.34 5.00 -9.68
N TRP A 176 1.23 3.93 -8.90
CA TRP A 176 2.30 3.35 -8.06
C TRP A 176 2.72 4.27 -6.90
N PHE A 177 2.19 3.96 -5.72
CA PHE A 177 2.73 4.39 -4.44
C PHE A 177 3.30 3.18 -3.71
N GLY A 178 4.37 2.58 -4.23
CA GLY A 178 4.87 1.30 -3.78
C GLY A 178 5.43 1.26 -2.34
N TRP A 179 5.39 0.04 -1.83
CA TRP A 179 6.08 -0.54 -0.69
C TRP A 179 5.37 -0.65 0.67
N GLY A 180 5.28 0.39 1.51
CA GLY A 180 4.81 0.23 2.90
C GLY A 180 3.33 -0.19 3.04
N TYR A 181 2.41 0.76 2.89
CA TYR A 181 1.03 0.52 3.31
C TYR A 181 0.27 -0.56 2.55
N SER A 182 0.35 -0.62 1.21
CA SER A 182 -0.55 -1.50 0.46
C SER A 182 -0.16 -2.98 0.54
N ILE A 183 1.13 -3.29 0.67
CA ILE A 183 1.62 -4.66 0.86
C ILE A 183 1.66 -5.03 2.34
N GLU A 184 2.00 -4.13 3.26
CA GLU A 184 1.88 -4.40 4.70
C GLU A 184 0.43 -4.62 5.09
N SER A 185 -0.51 -3.78 4.64
CA SER A 185 -1.95 -4.03 4.89
C SER A 185 -2.39 -5.36 4.30
N LEU A 186 -1.93 -5.71 3.10
CA LEU A 186 -2.24 -7.02 2.52
C LEU A 186 -1.63 -8.15 3.38
N ARG A 187 -0.35 -8.04 3.74
CA ARG A 187 0.40 -8.99 4.58
C ARG A 187 -0.23 -9.16 5.96
N ASP A 188 -0.63 -8.08 6.62
CA ASP A 188 -1.23 -8.06 7.95
C ASP A 188 -2.61 -8.73 7.94
N VAL A 189 -3.42 -8.46 6.91
CA VAL A 189 -4.71 -9.13 6.73
C VAL A 189 -4.53 -10.63 6.47
N ILE A 190 -3.51 -11.02 5.69
CA ILE A 190 -3.18 -12.44 5.46
C ILE A 190 -2.62 -13.11 6.71
N LEU A 191 -1.76 -12.43 7.48
CA LEU A 191 -1.21 -12.92 8.74
C LEU A 191 -2.33 -13.14 9.76
N ALA A 192 -3.28 -12.21 9.84
CA ALA A 192 -4.48 -12.34 10.65
C ALA A 192 -5.30 -13.56 10.21
N TYR A 193 -5.50 -13.76 8.90
CA TYR A 193 -6.20 -14.92 8.34
C TYR A 193 -5.55 -16.25 8.71
N VAL A 194 -4.25 -16.41 8.42
CA VAL A 194 -3.49 -17.62 8.73
C VAL A 194 -3.46 -17.90 10.23
N THR A 195 -3.41 -16.86 11.06
CA THR A 195 -3.41 -17.02 12.52
C THR A 195 -4.76 -17.49 13.06
N LEU A 196 -5.87 -17.08 12.45
CA LEU A 196 -7.23 -17.55 12.77
C LEU A 196 -7.47 -18.99 12.28
N GLU A 197 -6.94 -19.33 11.10
CA GLU A 197 -7.04 -20.66 10.49
C GLU A 197 -6.15 -21.73 11.16
N ARG A 198 -5.23 -21.36 12.06
CA ARG A 198 -4.46 -22.32 12.90
C ARG A 198 -5.34 -23.23 13.77
N GLY A 199 -6.67 -23.03 13.78
CA GLY A 199 -7.66 -23.89 14.41
C GLY A 199 -8.52 -24.74 13.46
N LEU A 200 -8.34 -24.68 12.13
CA LEU A 200 -9.17 -25.39 11.16
C LEU A 200 -8.46 -26.61 10.56
N ASP A 201 -9.13 -27.77 10.63
CA ASP A 201 -8.66 -29.04 10.08
C ASP A 201 -8.95 -29.09 8.57
N GLU A 202 -7.93 -29.38 7.75
CA GLU A 202 -8.02 -29.34 6.28
C GLU A 202 -9.05 -30.35 5.74
N ALA A 203 -9.24 -31.47 6.46
CA ALA A 203 -10.28 -32.45 6.16
C ALA A 203 -11.70 -31.95 6.46
N ALA A 204 -11.83 -30.96 7.34
CA ALA A 204 -13.11 -30.37 7.73
C ALA A 204 -13.49 -29.17 6.87
N ASN A 205 -12.55 -28.49 6.19
CA ASN A 205 -12.84 -27.28 5.41
C ASN A 205 -11.98 -27.13 4.13
N PRO A 206 -12.29 -27.88 3.06
CA PRO A 206 -11.53 -27.84 1.80
C PRO A 206 -11.57 -26.46 1.11
N ASP A 207 -12.64 -25.69 1.30
CA ASP A 207 -12.83 -24.40 0.65
C ASP A 207 -11.87 -23.32 1.22
N ALA A 208 -11.66 -23.31 2.54
CA ALA A 208 -10.67 -22.43 3.20
C ALA A 208 -9.24 -22.70 2.70
N SER A 209 -8.93 -23.98 2.44
CA SER A 209 -7.61 -24.38 1.94
C SER A 209 -7.39 -23.99 0.48
N ALA A 210 -8.45 -24.01 -0.34
CA ALA A 210 -8.42 -23.47 -1.69
C ALA A 210 -8.21 -21.94 -1.67
N LEU A 211 -8.88 -21.22 -0.76
CA LEU A 211 -8.69 -19.78 -0.55
C LEU A 211 -7.24 -19.44 -0.22
N LEU A 212 -6.63 -20.16 0.73
CA LEU A 212 -5.23 -19.96 1.11
C LEU A 212 -4.28 -20.16 -0.06
N ARG A 213 -4.44 -21.24 -0.82
CA ARG A 213 -3.55 -21.55 -1.96
C ARG A 213 -3.69 -20.51 -3.07
N LYS A 214 -4.92 -20.11 -3.40
CA LYS A 214 -5.18 -19.08 -4.42
C LYS A 214 -4.58 -17.75 -3.99
N THR A 215 -4.89 -17.30 -2.78
CA THR A 215 -4.38 -16.05 -2.20
C THR A 215 -2.85 -16.05 -2.16
N ALA A 216 -2.22 -17.09 -1.60
CA ALA A 216 -0.76 -17.23 -1.55
C ALA A 216 -0.12 -17.21 -2.95
N SER A 217 -0.71 -17.93 -3.92
CA SER A 217 -0.18 -17.95 -5.29
C SER A 217 -0.29 -16.60 -5.99
N THR A 218 -1.39 -15.86 -5.78
CA THR A 218 -1.55 -14.51 -6.34
C THR A 218 -0.53 -13.58 -5.70
N LEU A 219 -0.39 -13.61 -4.38
CA LEU A 219 0.58 -12.78 -3.66
C LEU A 219 2.00 -13.05 -4.11
N GLN A 220 2.38 -14.31 -4.28
CA GLN A 220 3.71 -14.66 -4.78
C GLN A 220 3.98 -14.01 -6.14
N LYS A 221 2.98 -13.94 -7.01
CA LYS A 221 3.09 -13.22 -8.29
C LYS A 221 3.19 -11.71 -8.07
N ILE A 222 2.35 -11.11 -7.23
CA ILE A 222 2.43 -9.67 -6.87
C ILE A 222 3.83 -9.32 -6.36
N PHE A 223 4.37 -10.11 -5.44
CA PHE A 223 5.69 -9.90 -4.89
C PHE A 223 6.81 -10.13 -5.91
N ALA A 224 6.62 -11.00 -6.91
CA ALA A 224 7.56 -11.18 -8.00
C ALA A 224 7.68 -9.91 -8.85
N TYR A 225 6.56 -9.23 -9.16
CA TYR A 225 6.57 -7.91 -9.83
C TYR A 225 7.26 -6.84 -8.97
N ALA A 226 7.10 -6.91 -7.64
CA ALA A 226 7.76 -5.99 -6.73
C ALA A 226 9.29 -6.22 -6.63
N GLY A 227 9.86 -7.24 -7.27
CA GLY A 227 11.30 -7.53 -7.26
C GLY A 227 11.86 -7.93 -5.89
N VAL A 228 11.02 -8.09 -4.87
CA VAL A 228 11.40 -8.46 -3.51
C VAL A 228 11.47 -9.97 -3.39
N VAL A 229 12.35 -10.61 -4.19
CA VAL A 229 12.45 -12.07 -4.28
C VAL A 229 12.66 -12.69 -2.89
N LYS A 230 13.44 -12.07 -2.00
CA LYS A 230 13.75 -12.68 -0.70
C LYS A 230 12.55 -12.71 0.26
N GLU A 231 11.87 -11.59 0.48
CA GLU A 231 10.68 -11.56 1.35
C GLU A 231 9.47 -12.20 0.69
N ALA A 232 9.37 -12.21 -0.65
CA ALA A 232 8.35 -12.95 -1.39
C ALA A 232 8.47 -14.44 -1.15
N PHE A 233 9.69 -14.99 -1.26
CA PHE A 233 9.95 -16.39 -1.01
C PHE A 233 9.83 -16.72 0.47
N GLU A 234 10.33 -15.89 1.38
CA GLU A 234 10.17 -16.12 2.83
C GLU A 234 8.70 -16.02 3.27
N THR A 235 7.92 -15.07 2.75
CA THR A 235 6.49 -14.93 3.04
C THR A 235 5.68 -16.03 2.35
N SER A 236 5.96 -16.38 1.10
CA SER A 236 5.30 -17.48 0.39
C SER A 236 5.64 -18.85 1.00
N ASP A 237 6.91 -19.12 1.31
CA ASP A 237 7.33 -20.34 2.01
C ASP A 237 6.81 -20.37 3.44
N TRP A 238 6.66 -19.21 4.10
CA TRP A 238 5.96 -19.12 5.37
C TRP A 238 4.45 -19.38 5.25
N LEU A 239 3.78 -18.86 4.22
CA LEU A 239 2.35 -19.10 3.95
C LEU A 239 2.09 -20.57 3.61
N ILE A 240 2.88 -21.12 2.69
CA ILE A 240 2.87 -22.53 2.30
C ILE A 240 3.32 -23.42 3.46
N GLY A 241 4.28 -22.95 4.27
CA GLY A 241 4.79 -23.62 5.46
C GLY A 241 3.77 -23.66 6.59
N ALA A 242 3.05 -22.57 6.84
CA ALA A 242 1.95 -22.51 7.79
C ALA A 242 0.81 -23.42 7.35
N ALA A 243 0.44 -23.38 6.06
CA ALA A 243 -0.50 -24.34 5.48
C ALA A 243 -0.01 -25.80 5.63
N ARG A 244 1.29 -26.07 5.43
CA ARG A 244 1.91 -27.40 5.61
C ARG A 244 2.02 -27.88 7.06
N ILE A 245 2.21 -26.98 8.02
CA ILE A 245 2.27 -27.31 9.44
C ILE A 245 0.87 -27.72 9.91
N VAL A 246 -0.16 -26.96 9.55
CA VAL A 246 -1.57 -27.30 9.77
C VAL A 246 -1.90 -28.67 9.16
N LEU A 247 -1.48 -28.92 7.92
CA LEU A 247 -1.55 -30.21 7.21
C LEU A 247 -0.88 -31.40 7.92
N LYS A 248 0.18 -31.16 8.71
CA LYS A 248 0.94 -32.23 9.40
C LYS A 248 0.53 -32.45 10.85
N THR A 249 -0.05 -31.45 11.52
CA THR A 249 -0.45 -31.52 12.93
C THR A 249 -1.91 -31.89 13.17
N GLY A 250 -2.64 -32.37 12.14
CA GLY A 250 -4.01 -32.90 12.23
C GLY A 250 -4.22 -34.13 13.14
N THR A 251 -3.30 -34.40 14.09
CA THR A 251 -3.49 -35.37 15.19
C THR A 251 -2.79 -34.89 16.47
N GLY A 252 -3.36 -33.92 17.21
CA GLY A 252 -3.03 -33.76 18.63
C GLY A 252 -3.21 -32.37 19.24
N PRO A 253 -3.67 -32.26 20.51
CA PRO A 253 -4.03 -31.00 21.14
C PRO A 253 -2.79 -30.28 21.68
N ALA A 254 -2.47 -29.12 21.14
CA ALA A 254 -1.46 -28.22 21.70
C ALA A 254 -1.98 -26.78 21.79
N VAL A 255 -3.16 -26.63 22.42
CA VAL A 255 -3.65 -25.34 22.92
C VAL A 255 -2.93 -25.09 24.25
N GLY A 256 -1.81 -24.38 24.24
CA GLY A 256 -1.07 -24.15 25.49
C GLY A 256 -0.09 -22.98 25.54
N TYR A 257 0.40 -22.44 24.42
CA TYR A 257 1.56 -21.54 24.49
C TYR A 257 1.35 -20.08 24.05
N VAL A 258 0.16 -19.67 23.59
CA VAL A 258 -0.06 -18.28 23.12
C VAL A 258 -0.88 -17.43 24.10
N ALA A 259 -1.49 -18.01 25.14
CA ALA A 259 -2.23 -17.25 26.16
C ALA A 259 -1.33 -16.34 27.04
N GLY A 260 0.00 -16.50 26.99
CA GLY A 260 0.95 -15.71 27.79
C GLY A 260 1.25 -14.31 27.26
N PHE A 261 0.95 -14.01 25.98
CA PHE A 261 1.31 -12.71 25.38
C PHE A 261 0.19 -11.65 25.44
N LEU A 262 -1.03 -12.02 25.84
CA LEU A 262 -2.16 -11.09 25.98
C LEU A 262 -2.60 -10.85 27.44
N THR A 263 -1.87 -11.37 28.43
CA THR A 263 -2.17 -11.19 29.86
C THR A 263 -1.05 -10.55 30.67
N SER A 264 -0.04 -9.95 30.03
CA SER A 264 0.96 -9.11 30.72
C SER A 264 1.00 -7.69 30.16
N ILE A 265 -0.13 -7.00 30.31
CA ILE A 265 -0.16 -5.55 30.45
C ILE A 265 -0.96 -5.30 31.74
N ASP A 266 -0.24 -5.27 32.85
CA ASP A 266 -0.63 -4.54 34.07
C ASP A 266 0.14 -3.19 34.04
#